data_AF-A0AAI8YMQ7-F1
#
_entry.id   AF-A0AAI8YMQ7-F1
#
_cell.length_a   1.000
_cell.length_b   1.000
_cell.length_c   1.000
_cell.angle_alpha   90.00
_cell.angle_beta   90.00
_cell.angle_gamma   90.00
#
_symmetry.space_group_name_H-M   'P 1'
#
loop_
_entity.id
_entity.type
_entity.pdbx_description
1 polymer ?
#
loop_
_entity_poly.entity_id
_entity_poly.type
_entity_poly.pdbx_seq_one_letter_code
_entity_poly.pdbx_strand_id
1 'polypeptide(L)'
;MPKEKWDLSRPVEQDQEQWNALARQWLSLDHRGRHSYHRLVQPGESAATEDQMHRILTRHQTVRERNLSFWVHSGRNSPVWLRTCYLPELAVILDDEALYAPLAEDWSRILLRVPVIPDTGRYSYGEEVIEDLHDFDERPGPGEEFKLPLYEAALKERTMLYLIDEEALREKLIKILWLDIHGSCVWENRLRPDERLEFRGRMFEGGLWVTCMWNATILTIPCTEKVPLST
;
A
#
# COMPACT_ATOMS: atom_id res chain seq x y z
N MET A 1 -2.48 14.16 -2.18
CA MET A 1 -2.40 14.33 -3.65
C MET A 1 -2.65 15.82 -4.00
N PRO A 2 -1.89 16.43 -4.93
CA PRO A 2 -1.86 17.89 -5.15
C PRO A 2 -3.12 18.42 -5.85
N LYS A 3 -4.23 18.59 -5.12
CA LYS A 3 -5.49 19.11 -5.71
C LYS A 3 -5.31 20.51 -6.31
N GLU A 4 -4.43 21.32 -5.73
CA GLU A 4 -4.10 22.68 -6.17
C GLU A 4 -3.40 22.74 -7.54
N LYS A 5 -2.80 21.63 -7.99
CA LYS A 5 -2.15 21.53 -9.29
C LYS A 5 -3.08 20.98 -10.38
N TRP A 6 -4.36 20.78 -10.05
CA TRP A 6 -5.35 20.36 -11.03
C TRP A 6 -5.74 21.55 -11.93
N ASP A 7 -5.74 21.30 -13.24
CA ASP A 7 -5.96 22.32 -14.27
C ASP A 7 -7.34 22.10 -14.87
N LEU A 8 -8.33 22.82 -14.34
CA LEU A 8 -9.72 22.69 -14.76
C LEU A 8 -10.00 23.21 -16.17
N SER A 9 -9.06 23.97 -16.76
CA SER A 9 -9.18 24.48 -18.12
C SER A 9 -8.98 23.39 -19.17
N ARG A 10 -8.39 22.24 -18.79
CA ARG A 10 -8.17 21.11 -19.69
C ARG A 10 -9.49 20.37 -19.99
N PRO A 11 -9.60 19.77 -21.19
CA PRO A 11 -10.71 18.88 -21.52
C PRO A 11 -10.82 17.69 -20.56
N VAL A 12 -12.03 17.23 -20.30
CA VAL A 12 -12.33 16.11 -19.38
C VAL A 12 -11.65 14.80 -19.83
N GLU A 13 -11.42 14.65 -21.12
CA GLU A 13 -10.74 13.50 -21.72
C GLU A 13 -9.27 13.40 -21.30
N GLN A 14 -8.67 14.52 -20.87
CA GLN A 14 -7.29 14.59 -20.39
C GLN A 14 -7.16 14.39 -18.88
N ASP A 15 -8.28 14.27 -18.16
CA ASP A 15 -8.28 14.16 -16.69
C ASP A 15 -7.45 12.95 -16.22
N GLN A 16 -7.52 11.81 -16.93
CA GLN A 16 -6.75 10.61 -16.56
C GLN A 16 -5.24 10.80 -16.75
N GLU A 17 -4.82 11.50 -17.79
CA GLU A 17 -3.40 11.80 -18.03
C GLU A 17 -2.88 12.74 -16.95
N GLN A 18 -3.65 13.79 -16.65
CA GLN A 18 -3.32 14.73 -15.59
C GLN A 18 -3.24 14.05 -14.22
N TRP A 19 -4.20 13.19 -13.90
CA TRP A 19 -4.18 12.40 -12.67
C TRP A 19 -2.91 11.56 -12.56
N ASN A 20 -2.57 10.82 -13.63
CA ASN A 20 -1.38 9.98 -13.64
C ASN A 20 -0.10 10.82 -13.47
N ALA A 21 -0.02 12.00 -14.08
CA ALA A 21 1.11 12.91 -13.92
C ALA A 21 1.24 13.40 -12.47
N LEU A 22 0.13 13.79 -11.83
CA LEU A 22 0.11 14.22 -10.43
C LEU A 22 0.43 13.10 -9.45
N ALA A 23 -0.07 11.88 -9.70
CA ALA A 23 0.24 10.71 -8.89
C ALA A 23 1.73 10.34 -8.99
N ARG A 24 2.32 10.37 -10.19
CA ARG A 24 3.77 10.15 -10.37
C ARG A 24 4.59 11.25 -9.70
N GLN A 25 4.18 12.51 -9.85
CA GLN A 25 4.82 13.62 -9.14
C GLN A 25 4.78 13.38 -7.63
N TRP A 26 3.64 12.97 -7.09
CA TRP A 26 3.51 12.63 -5.67
C TRP A 26 4.48 11.54 -5.22
N LEU A 27 4.54 10.43 -5.95
CA LEU A 27 5.41 9.29 -5.65
C LEU A 27 6.89 9.68 -5.69
N SER A 28 7.27 10.62 -6.56
CA SER A 28 8.64 11.14 -6.64
C SER A 28 9.07 12.01 -5.45
N LEU A 29 8.12 12.52 -4.66
CA LEU A 29 8.43 13.33 -3.48
C LEU A 29 8.85 12.42 -2.31
N ASP A 30 9.74 12.94 -1.46
CA ASP A 30 10.00 12.37 -0.14
C ASP A 30 8.98 12.87 0.90
N HIS A 31 9.15 12.47 2.17
CA HIS A 31 8.28 12.88 3.27
C HIS A 31 8.20 14.42 3.42
N ARG A 32 9.32 15.14 3.21
CA ARG A 32 9.36 16.61 3.31
C ARG A 32 8.57 17.25 2.19
N GLY A 33 8.74 16.77 0.96
CA GLY A 33 7.98 17.22 -0.21
C GLY A 33 6.47 16.97 -0.06
N ARG A 34 6.09 15.89 0.62
CA ARG A 34 4.68 15.54 0.87
C ARG A 34 4.05 16.31 2.02
N HIS A 35 4.85 16.82 2.96
CA HIS A 35 4.39 17.50 4.17
C HIS A 35 3.37 18.62 3.89
N SER A 36 3.63 19.43 2.86
CA SER A 36 2.73 20.53 2.46
C SER A 36 1.29 20.06 2.15
N TYR A 37 1.11 18.83 1.67
CA TYR A 37 -0.19 18.26 1.33
C TYR A 37 -0.84 17.48 2.48
N HIS A 38 -0.16 17.34 3.62
CA HIS A 38 -0.73 16.79 4.84
C HIS A 38 -1.32 17.86 5.74
N ARG A 39 -0.94 19.12 5.51
CA ARG A 39 -1.51 20.25 6.24
C ARG A 39 -3.03 20.28 6.02
N LEU A 40 -3.77 20.42 7.11
CA LEU A 40 -5.20 20.71 7.02
C LEU A 40 -5.39 22.06 6.34
N VAL A 41 -6.37 22.13 5.43
CA VAL A 41 -6.79 23.39 4.82
C VAL A 41 -7.19 24.34 5.94
N GLN A 42 -6.53 25.49 6.01
CA GLN A 42 -6.78 26.48 7.06
C GLN A 42 -8.08 27.24 6.77
N PRO A 43 -8.80 27.73 7.79
CA PRO A 43 -9.96 28.58 7.59
C PRO A 43 -9.59 29.81 6.73
N GLY A 44 -10.24 29.98 5.58
CA GLY A 44 -9.99 31.08 4.64
C GLY A 44 -9.14 30.73 3.41
N GLU A 45 -8.54 29.53 3.36
CA GLU A 45 -7.98 28.99 2.11
C GLU A 45 -9.13 28.55 1.19
N SER A 46 -9.00 28.80 -0.12
CA SER A 46 -10.02 28.40 -1.11
C SER A 46 -10.05 26.88 -1.22
N ALA A 47 -11.00 26.25 -0.53
CA ALA A 47 -11.28 24.83 -0.70
C ALA A 47 -11.74 24.56 -2.15
N ALA A 48 -11.42 23.38 -2.66
CA ALA A 48 -11.98 22.91 -3.92
C ALA A 48 -13.52 22.85 -3.81
N THR A 49 -14.23 23.32 -4.84
CA THR A 49 -15.68 23.23 -4.88
C THR A 49 -16.14 21.77 -4.94
N GLU A 50 -17.39 21.52 -4.59
CA GLU A 50 -17.98 20.18 -4.67
C GLU A 50 -17.88 19.60 -6.09
N ASP A 51 -18.16 20.41 -7.11
CA ASP A 51 -18.04 20.01 -8.52
C ASP A 51 -16.59 19.65 -8.91
N GLN A 52 -15.62 20.41 -8.43
CA GLN A 52 -14.19 20.11 -8.65
C GLN A 52 -13.81 18.79 -7.98
N MET A 53 -14.22 18.59 -6.73
CA MET A 53 -13.99 17.33 -6.03
C MET A 53 -14.66 16.16 -6.74
N HIS A 54 -15.87 16.34 -7.25
CA HIS A 54 -16.60 15.32 -7.98
C HIS A 54 -15.90 14.96 -9.30
N ARG A 55 -15.47 15.94 -10.09
CA ARG A 55 -14.70 15.70 -11.33
C ARG A 55 -13.41 14.93 -11.07
N ILE A 56 -12.66 15.34 -10.04
CA ILE A 56 -11.34 14.78 -9.72
C ILE A 56 -11.46 13.40 -9.06
N LEU A 57 -12.30 13.25 -8.04
CA LEU A 57 -12.27 12.08 -7.19
C LEU A 57 -13.11 10.93 -7.76
N THR A 58 -14.33 11.21 -8.25
CA THR A 58 -15.29 10.15 -8.59
C THR A 58 -14.75 9.16 -9.63
N ARG A 59 -13.91 9.62 -10.56
CA ARG A 59 -13.33 8.76 -11.62
C ARG A 59 -12.00 8.10 -11.24
N HIS A 60 -11.20 8.75 -10.42
CA HIS A 60 -9.81 8.35 -10.23
C HIS A 60 -9.51 7.70 -8.88
N GLN A 61 -10.36 7.94 -7.88
CA GLN A 61 -10.20 7.34 -6.56
C GLN A 61 -11.57 7.14 -5.88
N THR A 62 -11.86 5.91 -5.48
CA THR A 62 -13.09 5.57 -4.76
C THR A 62 -13.07 6.06 -3.31
N VAL A 63 -14.23 6.13 -2.66
CA VAL A 63 -14.33 6.39 -1.21
C VAL A 63 -13.55 5.34 -0.41
N ARG A 64 -13.63 4.07 -0.83
CA ARG A 64 -12.91 2.96 -0.18
C ARG A 64 -11.39 3.15 -0.26
N GLU A 65 -10.85 3.51 -1.43
CA GLU A 65 -9.43 3.81 -1.61
C GLU A 65 -8.96 5.00 -0.76
N ARG A 66 -9.78 6.05 -0.63
CA ARG A 66 -9.50 7.19 0.26
C ARG A 66 -9.52 6.81 1.73
N ASN A 67 -10.47 5.98 2.16
CA ASN A 67 -10.54 5.52 3.54
C ASN A 67 -9.37 4.59 3.86
N LEU A 68 -9.02 3.69 2.94
CA LEU A 68 -7.85 2.84 3.05
C LEU A 68 -6.57 3.67 3.18
N SER A 69 -6.45 4.74 2.38
CA SER A 69 -5.35 5.68 2.50
C SER A 69 -5.20 6.15 3.95
N PHE A 70 -6.28 6.64 4.56
CA PHE A 70 -6.25 7.07 5.96
C PHE A 70 -5.75 5.96 6.90
N TRP A 71 -6.27 4.74 6.76
CA TRP A 71 -5.87 3.58 7.58
C TRP A 71 -4.38 3.22 7.44
N VAL A 72 -3.86 3.20 6.22
CA VAL A 72 -2.44 2.92 5.94
C VAL A 72 -1.54 4.01 6.55
N HIS A 73 -2.01 5.26 6.61
CA HIS A 73 -1.26 6.34 7.26
C HIS A 73 -1.35 6.30 8.78
N SER A 74 -2.42 5.72 9.33
CA SER A 74 -2.66 5.64 10.78
C SER A 74 -1.82 4.58 11.49
N GLY A 75 -1.08 3.73 10.77
CA GLY A 75 -0.08 2.85 11.37
C GLY A 75 0.58 1.88 10.39
N ARG A 76 1.91 1.71 10.54
CA ARG A 76 2.74 0.74 9.80
C ARG A 76 2.29 -0.73 9.90
N ASN A 77 1.40 -1.04 10.86
CA ASN A 77 0.93 -2.40 11.14
C ASN A 77 -0.32 -2.81 10.33
N SER A 78 -0.77 -2.00 9.37
CA SER A 78 -1.95 -2.30 8.55
C SER A 78 -1.54 -2.81 7.17
N PRO A 79 -1.43 -4.13 6.95
CA PRO A 79 -1.06 -4.67 5.64
C PRO A 79 -2.09 -4.26 4.58
N VAL A 80 -1.62 -3.74 3.44
CA VAL A 80 -2.49 -3.50 2.29
C VAL A 80 -2.62 -4.80 1.53
N TRP A 81 -3.84 -5.32 1.41
CA TRP A 81 -4.10 -6.49 0.59
C TRP A 81 -4.65 -6.08 -0.77
N LEU A 82 -3.94 -6.47 -1.83
CA LEU A 82 -4.31 -6.21 -3.21
C LEU A 82 -4.59 -7.52 -3.92
N ARG A 83 -5.76 -7.58 -4.56
CA ARG A 83 -6.13 -8.66 -5.44
C ARG A 83 -6.22 -8.14 -6.87
N THR A 84 -5.53 -8.80 -7.78
CA THR A 84 -5.58 -8.46 -9.22
C THR A 84 -6.14 -9.60 -10.07
N CYS A 85 -6.37 -10.79 -9.51
CA CYS A 85 -6.95 -11.94 -10.19
C CYS A 85 -8.23 -12.42 -9.50
N TYR A 86 -9.30 -12.62 -10.28
CA TYR A 86 -10.66 -12.85 -9.79
C TYR A 86 -11.15 -14.25 -10.16
N LEU A 87 -10.55 -15.27 -9.56
CA LEU A 87 -11.19 -16.58 -9.43
C LEU A 87 -12.24 -16.52 -8.31
N PRO A 88 -13.42 -17.14 -8.42
CA PRO A 88 -14.40 -17.10 -7.32
C PRO A 88 -13.76 -17.61 -6.01
N GLU A 89 -14.14 -17.03 -4.86
CA GLU A 89 -13.84 -17.48 -3.46
C GLU A 89 -12.79 -16.72 -2.61
N LEU A 90 -12.38 -15.49 -2.94
CA LEU A 90 -11.56 -14.67 -2.03
C LEU A 90 -12.19 -13.30 -1.78
N ALA A 91 -12.19 -12.83 -0.53
CA ALA A 91 -12.62 -11.49 -0.15
C ALA A 91 -11.41 -10.71 0.40
N VAL A 92 -11.03 -9.61 -0.26
CA VAL A 92 -9.79 -8.87 0.02
C VAL A 92 -10.05 -7.35 0.20
N ILE A 93 -9.09 -6.60 0.77
CA ILE A 93 -9.26 -5.17 1.11
C ILE A 93 -9.32 -4.27 -0.15
N LEU A 94 -8.54 -4.54 -1.19
CA LEU A 94 -8.68 -3.96 -2.53
C LEU A 94 -9.13 -5.06 -3.50
N ASP A 95 -10.44 -5.22 -3.63
CA ASP A 95 -11.10 -6.35 -4.29
C ASP A 95 -12.31 -5.86 -5.11
N ASP A 96 -12.02 -5.13 -6.18
CA ASP A 96 -12.99 -4.68 -7.18
C ASP A 96 -12.46 -5.06 -8.57
N GLU A 97 -13.10 -6.06 -9.19
CA GLU A 97 -12.66 -6.66 -10.46
C GLU A 97 -12.54 -5.62 -11.57
N ALA A 98 -13.52 -4.71 -11.68
CA ALA A 98 -13.53 -3.69 -12.71
C ALA A 98 -12.35 -2.71 -12.56
N LEU A 99 -11.85 -2.52 -11.33
CA LEU A 99 -10.77 -1.58 -11.03
C LEU A 99 -9.38 -2.22 -11.06
N TYR A 100 -9.24 -3.45 -10.54
CA TYR A 100 -7.92 -4.04 -10.28
C TYR A 100 -7.55 -5.20 -11.20
N ALA A 101 -8.50 -5.87 -11.85
CA ALA A 101 -8.17 -6.90 -12.84
C ALA A 101 -7.29 -6.37 -13.99
N PRO A 102 -7.51 -5.15 -14.53
CA PRO A 102 -6.62 -4.57 -15.54
C PRO A 102 -5.20 -4.25 -15.04
N LEU A 103 -4.93 -4.41 -13.74
CA LEU A 103 -3.63 -4.16 -13.12
C LEU A 103 -2.85 -5.47 -12.89
N ALA A 104 -3.38 -6.63 -13.32
CA ALA A 104 -2.74 -7.93 -13.09
C ALA A 104 -1.31 -8.04 -13.65
N GLU A 105 -1.06 -7.42 -14.81
CA GLU A 105 0.27 -7.40 -15.43
C GLU A 105 1.25 -6.45 -14.73
N ASP A 106 0.74 -5.44 -14.02
CA ASP A 106 1.54 -4.42 -13.34
C ASP A 106 0.80 -3.91 -12.09
N TRP A 107 1.04 -4.58 -10.97
CA TRP A 107 0.45 -4.23 -9.68
C TRP A 107 0.79 -2.79 -9.28
N SER A 108 1.93 -2.24 -9.71
CA SER A 108 2.41 -0.91 -9.29
C SER A 108 1.47 0.20 -9.75
N ARG A 109 0.63 -0.06 -10.77
CA ARG A 109 -0.42 0.86 -11.21
C ARG A 109 -1.46 1.14 -10.12
N ILE A 110 -1.56 0.30 -9.08
CA ILE A 110 -2.37 0.61 -7.90
C ILE A 110 -1.91 1.91 -7.23
N LEU A 111 -0.61 2.20 -7.28
CA LEU A 111 -0.03 3.42 -6.73
C LEU A 111 -0.43 4.66 -7.53
N LEU A 112 -0.86 4.51 -8.78
CA LEU A 112 -1.47 5.62 -9.51
C LEU A 112 -2.88 5.92 -8.98
N ARG A 113 -3.61 4.91 -8.49
CA ARG A 113 -4.94 5.09 -7.89
C ARG A 113 -4.86 5.54 -6.43
N VAL A 114 -3.90 5.01 -5.69
CA VAL A 114 -3.69 5.24 -4.26
C VAL A 114 -2.21 5.59 -4.01
N PRO A 115 -1.72 6.74 -4.48
CA PRO A 115 -0.30 7.14 -4.41
C PRO A 115 0.22 7.38 -2.99
N VAL A 116 -0.68 7.29 -2.03
CA VAL A 116 -0.43 7.53 -0.62
C VAL A 116 -0.21 6.20 0.15
N ILE A 117 -0.32 5.04 -0.51
CA ILE A 117 0.08 3.74 0.08
C ILE A 117 1.51 3.75 0.67
N PRO A 118 2.54 4.28 -0.02
CA PRO A 118 3.91 4.34 0.51
C PRO A 118 4.16 5.55 1.44
N ASP A 119 3.11 6.24 1.88
CA ASP A 119 3.21 7.49 2.62
C ASP A 119 2.95 7.32 4.11
N THR A 120 3.81 6.57 4.78
CA THR A 120 3.65 6.19 6.19
C THR A 120 4.26 7.20 7.19
N GLY A 121 4.79 8.33 6.71
CA GLY A 121 5.58 9.28 7.51
C GLY A 121 4.81 10.24 8.42
N ARG A 122 3.55 9.96 8.81
CA ARG A 122 2.69 10.96 9.48
C ARG A 122 2.91 11.17 10.98
N TYR A 123 3.61 10.29 11.70
CA TYR A 123 3.69 10.37 13.16
C TYR A 123 4.99 10.89 13.76
N SER A 124 5.96 11.33 12.96
CA SER A 124 7.10 12.09 13.47
C SER A 124 6.77 13.58 13.61
N TYR A 125 5.90 13.92 14.57
CA TYR A 125 5.73 15.32 15.01
C TYR A 125 6.96 15.72 15.83
N GLY A 126 8.01 16.16 15.15
CA GLY A 126 9.23 16.72 15.75
C GLY A 126 10.25 17.02 14.67
N GLU A 127 10.70 18.28 14.60
CA GLU A 127 11.88 18.64 13.81
C GLU A 127 13.04 17.73 14.25
N GLU A 128 13.71 17.13 13.27
CA GLU A 128 14.77 16.15 13.49
C GLU A 128 14.32 14.92 14.28
N VAL A 129 13.54 14.04 13.64
CA VAL A 129 13.85 12.62 13.84
C VAL A 129 15.25 12.43 13.26
N ILE A 130 16.25 12.58 14.13
CA ILE A 130 17.35 11.61 14.15
C ILE A 130 16.60 10.30 14.04
N GLU A 131 16.57 9.70 12.84
CA GLU A 131 16.17 8.31 12.72
C GLU A 131 16.99 7.65 13.82
N ASP A 132 16.35 7.16 14.87
CA ASP A 132 16.98 6.38 15.94
C ASP A 132 17.43 5.04 15.31
N LEU A 133 18.27 5.15 14.28
CA LEU A 133 19.15 4.17 13.65
C LEU A 133 20.10 3.56 14.68
N HIS A 134 20.13 4.13 15.89
CA HIS A 134 20.95 3.68 17.00
C HIS A 134 20.35 2.50 17.78
N ASP A 135 19.09 2.09 17.54
CA ASP A 135 18.44 1.05 18.34
C ASP A 135 18.00 -0.20 17.54
N PHE A 136 18.49 -0.38 16.30
CA PHE A 136 17.97 -1.41 15.39
C PHE A 136 19.05 -2.13 14.60
N ASP A 137 19.12 -3.45 14.81
CA ASP A 137 19.91 -4.49 14.15
C ASP A 137 21.35 -4.08 13.76
N GLU A 138 22.33 -4.58 14.52
CA GLU A 138 23.73 -4.53 14.11
C GLU A 138 23.83 -4.98 12.66
N ARG A 139 24.44 -4.13 11.82
CA ARG A 139 24.74 -4.47 10.42
C ARG A 139 25.33 -5.89 10.42
N PRO A 140 24.85 -6.80 9.53
CA PRO A 140 25.28 -8.19 9.54
C PRO A 140 26.80 -8.30 9.63
N GLY A 141 27.27 -9.05 10.62
CA GLY A 141 28.69 -9.22 10.91
C GLY A 141 29.38 -10.18 9.92
N PRO A 142 30.69 -10.41 10.09
CA PRO A 142 31.41 -11.43 9.32
C PRO A 142 30.74 -12.81 9.45
N GLY A 143 30.47 -13.47 8.33
CA GLY A 143 29.75 -14.75 8.26
C GLY A 143 28.21 -14.63 8.14
N GLU A 144 27.67 -13.41 8.20
CA GLU A 144 26.25 -13.13 8.01
C GLU A 144 25.96 -12.30 6.74
N GLU A 145 26.91 -12.23 5.81
CA GLU A 145 26.82 -11.39 4.61
C GLU A 145 25.59 -11.72 3.75
N PHE A 146 25.08 -12.95 3.84
CA PHE A 146 23.85 -13.38 3.18
C PHE A 146 22.59 -12.63 3.66
N LYS A 147 22.62 -12.03 4.85
CA LYS A 147 21.53 -11.21 5.40
C LYS A 147 21.58 -9.75 4.91
N LEU A 148 22.70 -9.32 4.33
CA LEU A 148 22.91 -7.92 3.94
C LEU A 148 21.83 -7.39 2.98
N PRO A 149 21.37 -8.14 1.95
CA PRO A 149 20.30 -7.65 1.07
C PRO A 149 18.99 -7.38 1.81
N LEU A 150 18.61 -8.27 2.73
CA LEU A 150 17.39 -8.11 3.53
C LEU A 150 17.52 -6.94 4.50
N TYR A 151 18.69 -6.78 5.12
CA TYR A 151 19.01 -5.65 5.99
C TYR A 151 18.90 -4.31 5.24
N GLU A 152 19.49 -4.20 4.04
CA GLU A 152 19.40 -3.00 3.21
C GLU A 152 17.98 -2.70 2.76
N ALA A 153 17.18 -3.72 2.46
CA ALA A 153 15.77 -3.55 2.14
C ALA A 153 14.96 -3.08 3.35
N ALA A 154 15.23 -3.61 4.54
CA ALA A 154 14.56 -3.23 5.79
C ALA A 154 14.78 -1.75 6.13
N LEU A 155 15.98 -1.21 5.87
CA LEU A 155 16.27 0.22 6.06
C LEU A 155 15.44 1.12 5.14
N LYS A 156 15.16 0.66 3.92
CA LYS A 156 14.40 1.40 2.91
C LYS A 156 12.89 1.22 3.03
N GLU A 157 12.44 0.11 3.61
CA GLU A 157 11.03 -0.25 3.74
C GLU A 157 10.24 0.82 4.51
N ARG A 158 9.04 1.09 4.02
CA ARG A 158 8.09 2.02 4.64
C ARG A 158 6.69 1.48 4.71
N THR A 159 6.30 0.63 3.76
CA THR A 159 5.02 -0.07 3.75
C THR A 159 5.15 -1.46 3.15
N MET A 160 4.22 -2.34 3.50
CA MET A 160 4.09 -3.68 2.93
C MET A 160 2.78 -3.86 2.18
N LEU A 161 2.87 -4.45 0.99
CA LEU A 161 1.75 -4.82 0.15
C LEU A 161 1.68 -6.35 0.01
N TYR A 162 0.54 -6.93 0.36
CA TYR A 162 0.24 -8.34 0.19
C TYR A 162 -0.52 -8.50 -1.12
N LEU A 163 0.11 -9.14 -2.10
CA LEU A 163 -0.41 -9.29 -3.45
C LEU A 163 -0.92 -10.72 -3.67
N ILE A 164 -2.16 -10.79 -4.14
CA ILE A 164 -2.82 -12.01 -4.61
C ILE A 164 -3.11 -11.82 -6.12
N ASP A 165 -2.18 -12.26 -6.94
CA ASP A 165 -2.28 -12.28 -8.41
C ASP A 165 -2.49 -13.70 -8.95
N GLU A 166 -2.50 -13.86 -10.27
CA GLU A 166 -2.73 -15.17 -10.90
C GLU A 166 -1.67 -16.21 -10.49
N GLU A 167 -0.41 -15.81 -10.43
CA GLU A 167 0.69 -16.68 -9.98
C GLU A 167 0.48 -17.11 -8.53
N ALA A 168 0.13 -16.17 -7.64
CA ALA A 168 -0.16 -16.44 -6.24
C ALA A 168 -1.27 -17.48 -6.06
N LEU A 169 -2.36 -17.36 -6.83
CA LEU A 169 -3.47 -18.31 -6.81
C LEU A 169 -3.06 -19.68 -7.35
N ARG A 170 -2.40 -19.71 -8.52
CA ARG A 170 -1.97 -20.93 -9.18
C ARG A 170 -1.01 -21.73 -8.31
N GLU A 171 -0.07 -21.05 -7.67
CA GLU A 171 0.99 -21.66 -6.88
C GLU A 171 0.64 -21.80 -5.40
N LYS A 172 -0.55 -21.33 -4.99
CA LYS A 172 -1.04 -21.32 -3.61
C LYS A 172 -0.04 -20.64 -2.67
N LEU A 173 0.37 -19.43 -3.05
CA LEU A 173 1.29 -18.60 -2.29
C LEU A 173 0.72 -17.20 -2.08
N ILE A 174 1.38 -16.42 -1.24
CA ILE A 174 1.13 -15.00 -1.02
C ILE A 174 2.42 -14.27 -1.32
N LYS A 175 2.31 -13.21 -2.11
CA LYS A 175 3.44 -12.32 -2.40
C LYS A 175 3.43 -11.18 -1.39
N ILE A 176 4.54 -10.97 -0.70
CA ILE A 176 4.75 -9.85 0.21
C ILE A 176 5.77 -8.92 -0.43
N LEU A 177 5.34 -7.70 -0.71
CA LEU A 177 6.16 -6.68 -1.35
C LEU A 177 6.49 -5.59 -0.33
N TRP A 178 7.77 -5.32 -0.13
CA TRP A 178 8.24 -4.20 0.68
C TRP A 178 8.46 -3.02 -0.23
N LEU A 179 7.80 -1.91 0.09
CA LEU A 179 7.88 -0.70 -0.70
C LEU A 179 8.64 0.39 0.06
N ASP A 180 9.50 1.11 -0.64
CA ASP A 180 10.15 2.31 -0.12
C ASP A 180 9.19 3.52 -0.04
N ILE A 181 9.71 4.68 0.39
CA ILE A 181 8.93 5.94 0.42
C ILE A 181 8.32 6.29 -0.94
N HIS A 182 8.89 5.86 -2.06
CA HIS A 182 8.45 6.19 -3.42
C HIS A 182 7.50 5.14 -4.02
N GLY A 183 7.24 4.05 -3.29
CA GLY A 183 6.44 2.93 -3.78
C GLY A 183 7.23 1.93 -4.63
N SER A 184 8.56 2.04 -4.69
CA SER A 184 9.41 1.07 -5.37
C SER A 184 9.51 -0.19 -4.53
N CYS A 185 9.38 -1.36 -5.17
CA CYS A 185 9.57 -2.63 -4.47
C CYS A 185 11.07 -2.85 -4.19
N VAL A 186 11.45 -2.85 -2.91
CA VAL A 186 12.83 -3.06 -2.43
C VAL A 186 13.07 -4.50 -1.96
N TRP A 187 12.00 -5.25 -1.72
CA TRP A 187 12.06 -6.68 -1.41
C TRP A 187 10.75 -7.36 -1.79
N GLU A 188 10.85 -8.60 -2.28
CA GLU A 188 9.71 -9.46 -2.57
C GLU A 188 9.93 -10.81 -1.88
N ASN A 189 8.91 -11.30 -1.20
CA ASN A 189 8.89 -12.63 -0.61
C ASN A 189 7.64 -13.40 -1.07
N ARG A 190 7.77 -14.71 -1.28
CA ARG A 190 6.67 -15.60 -1.66
C ARG A 190 6.49 -16.64 -0.58
N LEU A 191 5.32 -16.68 0.04
CA LEU A 191 5.03 -17.57 1.17
C LEU A 191 3.91 -18.53 0.84
N ARG A 192 4.11 -19.81 1.11
CA ARG A 192 3.02 -20.78 1.14
C ARG A 192 2.29 -20.75 2.49
N PRO A 193 0.99 -21.08 2.55
CA PRO A 193 0.24 -21.11 3.80
C PRO A 193 0.77 -22.11 4.84
N ASP A 194 1.39 -23.20 4.38
CA ASP A 194 1.98 -24.25 5.20
C ASP A 194 3.44 -23.95 5.61
N GLU A 195 4.07 -22.99 4.94
CA GLU A 195 5.36 -22.43 5.34
C GLU A 195 5.15 -21.54 6.57
N ARG A 196 5.19 -22.17 7.74
CA ARG A 196 5.31 -21.46 9.02
C ARG A 196 6.67 -20.81 9.09
N LEU A 197 6.80 -19.64 8.50
CA LEU A 197 7.93 -18.78 8.80
C LEU A 197 7.64 -18.09 10.12
N GLU A 198 8.51 -18.34 11.10
CA GLU A 198 8.77 -17.32 12.11
C GLU A 198 9.50 -16.17 11.41
N PHE A 199 8.72 -15.33 10.73
CA PHE A 199 9.26 -14.14 10.10
C PHE A 199 9.45 -13.09 11.21
N ARG A 200 10.69 -12.96 11.69
CA ARG A 200 11.08 -11.84 12.55
C ARG A 200 11.61 -10.71 11.68
N GLY A 201 10.72 -9.79 11.34
CA GLY A 201 11.08 -8.45 10.88
C GLY A 201 10.48 -7.46 11.86
N ARG A 202 11.28 -6.58 12.46
CA ARG A 202 10.75 -5.54 13.35
C ARG A 202 10.09 -4.48 12.46
N MET A 203 8.76 -4.50 12.36
CA MET A 203 8.02 -3.37 11.81
C MET A 203 8.19 -2.19 12.75
N PHE A 204 8.88 -1.15 12.30
CA PHE A 204 9.33 -0.03 13.12
C PHE A 204 8.16 0.89 13.51
N GLU A 205 7.55 0.64 14.67
CA GLU A 205 7.11 1.62 15.70
C GLU A 205 6.32 0.86 16.79
N GLY A 206 6.80 0.87 18.04
CA GLY A 206 6.02 0.46 19.22
C GLY A 206 6.35 -0.87 19.90
N GLY A 207 7.48 -1.53 19.60
CA GLY A 207 7.96 -2.65 20.41
C GLY A 207 7.08 -3.91 20.40
N LEU A 208 6.04 -3.96 19.56
CA LEU A 208 5.36 -5.21 19.23
C LEU A 208 6.15 -5.93 18.15
N TRP A 209 6.73 -7.07 18.54
CA TRP A 209 7.01 -8.12 17.59
C TRP A 209 5.69 -8.47 16.92
N VAL A 210 5.51 -8.10 15.66
CA VAL A 210 4.49 -8.78 14.86
C VAL A 210 5.11 -10.12 14.51
N THR A 211 4.96 -11.08 15.42
CA THR A 211 4.79 -12.45 14.98
C THR A 211 3.57 -12.39 14.08
N CYS A 212 3.75 -12.45 12.76
CA CYS A 212 2.66 -12.80 11.87
C CYS A 212 2.29 -14.25 12.21
N MET A 213 1.58 -14.44 13.33
CA MET A 213 0.91 -15.69 13.63
C MET A 213 -0.24 -15.76 12.64
N TRP A 214 0.05 -16.39 11.51
CA TRP A 214 -0.96 -16.87 10.60
C TRP A 214 -1.90 -17.78 11.37
N ASN A 215 -3.08 -17.25 11.72
CA ASN A 215 -4.22 -18.13 11.97
C ASN A 215 -4.65 -18.63 10.59
N ALA A 216 -4.48 -19.93 10.35
CA ALA A 216 -4.80 -20.62 9.10
C ALA A 216 -6.26 -20.43 8.62
N THR A 217 -7.10 -19.74 9.40
CA THR A 217 -8.52 -19.54 9.19
C THR A 217 -8.89 -18.83 7.87
N ILE A 218 -8.04 -17.98 7.31
CA ILE A 218 -8.36 -17.26 6.05
C ILE A 218 -8.30 -18.20 4.83
N LEU A 219 -7.58 -19.33 4.92
CA LEU A 219 -7.49 -20.33 3.85
C LEU A 219 -8.18 -21.66 4.18
N THR A 220 -8.78 -21.77 5.37
CA THR A 220 -9.65 -22.90 5.75
C THR A 220 -11.14 -22.52 5.70
N ILE A 221 -11.56 -21.71 4.73
CA ILE A 221 -12.99 -21.74 4.34
C ILE A 221 -13.19 -23.09 3.66
N PRO A 222 -13.94 -24.02 4.27
CA PRO A 222 -14.15 -25.34 3.67
C PRO A 222 -14.97 -25.15 2.40
N CYS A 223 -14.44 -25.63 1.29
CA CYS A 223 -15.17 -25.83 0.05
C CYS A 223 -16.18 -26.97 0.26
N THR A 224 -17.26 -26.74 1.00
CA THR A 224 -18.33 -27.72 1.19
C THR A 224 -19.71 -27.09 1.18
N GLU A 225 -20.48 -27.57 0.20
CA GLU A 225 -21.93 -27.66 0.11
C GLU A 225 -22.70 -26.37 -0.25
N LYS A 226 -23.03 -26.30 -1.55
CA LYS A 226 -24.15 -25.55 -2.09
C LYS A 226 -25.40 -25.79 -1.23
N VAL A 227 -25.85 -24.77 -0.50
CA VAL A 227 -27.21 -24.74 0.01
C VAL A 227 -28.13 -24.52 -1.19
N PRO A 228 -29.05 -25.44 -1.52
CA PRO A 228 -30.01 -25.21 -2.59
C PRO A 228 -31.01 -24.15 -2.12
N LEU A 229 -31.15 -23.08 -2.90
CA LEU A 229 -32.28 -22.18 -2.78
C LEU A 229 -33.52 -22.95 -3.22
N SER A 230 -34.36 -23.34 -2.26
CA SER A 230 -35.72 -23.77 -2.52
C SER A 230 -36.51 -22.59 -3.09
N THR A 231 -37.19 -22.85 -4.21
CA THR A 231 -38.17 -22.02 -4.93
C THR A 231 -39.22 -21.38 -4.06
#